data_AF-A0A1B1Z303-F1
#
_entry.id   AF-A0A1B1Z303-F1
#
_cell.length_a   1.000
_cell.length_b   1.000
_cell.length_c   1.000
_cell.angle_alpha   90.00
_cell.angle_beta   90.00
_cell.angle_gamma   90.00
#
_symmetry.space_group_name_H-M   'P 1'
#
loop_
_entity.id
_entity.type
_entity.pdbx_description
1 polymer ?
#
loop_
_entity_poly.entity_id
_entity_poly.type
_entity_poly.pdbx_seq_one_letter_code
_entity_poly.pdbx_strand_id
1 'polypeptide(L)'
;MPVQNEQLIQADPFVLSKSEVVHAVKKYLNREGYETRNLGDLCGIDLAAANEYHTLLIEAQGNHAEHHEKETVFTGSQLDKHMSCQLIKLLKNYEKNPAKTLVMANPDTPRIRKMTENIKQALDDLGVVRFWVKADGSIEWE
;
A
#
# COMPACT_ATOMS: atom_id res chain seq x y z
N MET A 1 9.58 -15.28 10.72
CA MET A 1 8.17 -15.66 10.93
C MET A 1 7.44 -14.44 11.44
N PRO A 2 6.15 -14.26 11.12
CA PRO A 2 5.30 -13.26 11.77
C PRO A 2 5.40 -13.36 13.29
N VAL A 3 5.14 -12.27 13.99
CA VAL A 3 5.28 -12.16 15.44
C VAL A 3 4.02 -11.57 16.05
N GLN A 4 3.77 -11.86 17.33
CA GLN A 4 2.68 -11.20 18.04
C GLN A 4 3.01 -9.71 18.19
N ASN A 5 2.02 -8.85 18.01
CA ASN A 5 2.18 -7.40 18.00
C ASN A 5 2.75 -6.87 19.31
N GLU A 6 2.36 -7.47 20.43
CA GLU A 6 2.86 -7.15 21.78
C GLU A 6 4.35 -7.48 21.97
N GLN A 7 4.90 -8.39 21.15
CA GLN A 7 6.31 -8.78 21.21
C GLN A 7 7.23 -7.80 20.47
N LEU A 8 6.67 -6.83 19.75
CA LEU A 8 7.45 -5.82 19.06
C LEU A 8 7.97 -4.76 20.04
N ILE A 9 9.19 -4.29 19.79
CA ILE A 9 9.75 -3.10 20.46
C ILE A 9 8.82 -1.89 20.27
N GLN A 10 8.19 -1.81 19.10
CA GLN A 10 7.15 -0.85 18.77
C GLN A 10 5.97 -1.60 18.16
N ALA A 11 4.91 -1.79 18.94
CA ALA A 11 3.67 -2.38 18.47
C ALA A 11 3.00 -1.49 17.40
N ASP A 12 2.35 -2.12 16.43
CA ASP A 12 1.51 -1.43 15.47
C ASP A 12 0.22 -0.98 16.18
N PRO A 13 -0.20 0.29 16.02
CA PRO A 13 -1.40 0.82 16.69
C PRO A 13 -2.70 0.21 16.19
N PHE A 14 -2.67 -0.37 14.99
CA PHE A 14 -3.77 -1.09 14.38
C PHE A 14 -3.23 -2.11 13.37
N VAL A 15 -4.06 -3.06 13.00
CA VAL A 15 -3.70 -4.16 12.11
C VAL A 15 -4.65 -4.16 10.93
N LEU A 16 -4.08 -4.12 9.72
CA LEU A 16 -4.80 -4.20 8.46
C LEU A 16 -4.19 -5.26 7.56
N SER A 17 -5.05 -6.10 7.00
CA SER A 17 -4.71 -6.97 5.89
C SER A 17 -4.63 -6.18 4.58
N LYS A 18 -4.04 -6.81 3.56
CA LYS A 18 -3.96 -6.23 2.23
C LYS A 18 -5.35 -5.95 1.65
N SER A 19 -6.31 -6.86 1.86
CA SER A 19 -7.68 -6.73 1.37
C SER A 19 -8.43 -5.57 2.03
N GLU A 20 -8.19 -5.34 3.33
CA GLU A 20 -8.75 -4.19 4.05
C GLU A 20 -8.20 -2.87 3.50
N VAL A 21 -6.88 -2.81 3.24
CA VAL A 21 -6.25 -1.65 2.59
C VAL A 21 -6.83 -1.40 1.20
N VAL A 22 -6.94 -2.43 0.35
CA VAL A 22 -7.57 -2.31 -0.98
C VAL A 22 -9.01 -1.83 -0.88
N HIS A 23 -9.79 -2.32 0.09
CA HIS A 23 -11.16 -1.90 0.30
C HIS A 23 -11.27 -0.41 0.69
N ALA A 24 -10.43 0.05 1.63
CA ALA A 24 -10.36 1.45 2.03
C ALA A 24 -10.02 2.35 0.84
N VAL A 25 -9.02 1.97 0.04
CA VAL A 25 -8.58 2.72 -1.15
C VAL A 25 -9.69 2.83 -2.19
N LYS A 26 -10.40 1.74 -2.49
CA LYS A 26 -11.54 1.79 -3.41
C LYS A 26 -12.63 2.73 -2.92
N LYS A 27 -12.97 2.64 -1.64
CA LYS A 27 -14.01 3.47 -1.04
C LYS A 27 -13.65 4.95 -1.12
N TYR A 28 -12.39 5.30 -0.88
CA TYR A 28 -11.89 6.66 -1.04
C TYR A 28 -11.97 7.11 -2.51
N LEU A 29 -11.38 6.36 -3.43
CA LEU A 29 -11.31 6.72 -4.85
C LEU A 29 -12.70 6.84 -5.50
N ASN A 30 -13.63 5.94 -5.17
CA ASN A 30 -15.00 6.03 -5.67
C ASN A 30 -15.73 7.29 -5.16
N ARG A 31 -15.41 7.79 -3.96
CA ARG A 31 -15.96 9.05 -3.44
C ARG A 31 -15.37 10.27 -4.15
N GLU A 32 -14.09 10.18 -4.52
CA GLU A 32 -13.39 11.19 -5.32
C GLU A 32 -13.74 11.13 -6.82
N GLY A 33 -14.69 10.27 -7.23
CA GLY A 33 -15.17 10.17 -8.61
C GLY A 33 -14.30 9.34 -9.55
N TYR A 34 -13.39 8.52 -9.02
CA TYR A 34 -12.63 7.57 -9.82
C TYR A 34 -13.41 6.27 -10.03
N GLU A 35 -13.29 5.70 -11.22
CA GLU A 35 -13.72 4.35 -11.51
C GLU A 35 -12.61 3.37 -11.15
N THR A 36 -12.90 2.40 -10.28
CA THR A 36 -11.91 1.45 -9.78
C THR A 36 -12.09 0.07 -10.40
N ARG A 37 -10.97 -0.57 -10.79
CA ARG A 37 -10.93 -1.91 -11.37
C ARG A 37 -9.89 -2.78 -10.67
N ASN A 38 -10.34 -3.91 -10.12
CA ASN A 38 -9.44 -4.97 -9.66
C ASN A 38 -8.69 -5.54 -10.85
N LEU A 39 -7.37 -5.52 -10.77
CA LEU A 39 -6.52 -6.15 -11.78
C LEU A 39 -5.96 -7.49 -11.30
N GLY A 40 -5.70 -7.61 -10.00
CA GLY A 40 -5.21 -8.83 -9.37
C GLY A 40 -3.87 -9.32 -9.97
N ASP A 41 -3.54 -10.58 -9.69
CA ASP A 41 -2.24 -11.17 -10.08
C ASP A 41 -2.01 -11.24 -11.60
N LEU A 42 -3.07 -11.16 -12.41
CA LEU A 42 -2.99 -11.21 -13.88
C LEU A 42 -2.23 -10.00 -14.47
N CYS A 43 -2.30 -8.83 -13.84
CA CYS A 43 -1.48 -7.67 -14.24
C CYS A 43 -0.37 -7.35 -13.24
N GLY A 44 -0.32 -8.05 -12.10
CA GLY A 44 0.68 -7.86 -11.06
C GLY A 44 0.53 -6.55 -10.27
N ILE A 45 -0.64 -5.91 -10.34
CA ILE A 45 -1.05 -4.77 -9.51
C ILE A 45 -2.43 -5.07 -8.95
N ASP A 46 -2.69 -4.66 -7.71
CA ASP A 46 -3.96 -4.88 -7.05
C ASP A 46 -5.13 -4.11 -7.68
N LEU A 47 -4.95 -2.81 -7.87
CA LEU A 47 -6.01 -1.90 -8.27
C LEU A 47 -5.53 -0.92 -9.34
N ALA A 48 -6.37 -0.69 -10.34
CA ALA A 48 -6.27 0.50 -11.18
C ALA A 48 -7.47 1.39 -10.91
N ALA A 49 -7.24 2.70 -10.96
CA ALA A 49 -8.31 3.69 -10.87
C ALA A 49 -8.14 4.72 -11.98
N ALA A 50 -9.24 5.15 -12.58
CA ALA A 50 -9.18 6.15 -13.64
C ALA A 50 -10.31 7.17 -13.48
N ASN A 51 -10.02 8.42 -13.83
CA ASN A 51 -11.01 9.44 -14.13
C ASN A 51 -10.66 10.06 -15.49
N GLU A 52 -11.37 11.12 -15.90
CA GLU A 52 -11.16 11.77 -17.20
C GLU A 52 -9.72 12.30 -17.40
N TYR A 53 -8.98 12.55 -16.31
CA TYR A 53 -7.68 13.23 -16.36
C TYR A 53 -6.49 12.34 -15.96
N HIS A 54 -6.71 11.37 -15.07
CA HIS A 54 -5.64 10.62 -14.42
C HIS A 54 -5.95 9.13 -14.38
N THR A 55 -4.92 8.32 -14.63
CA THR A 55 -4.95 6.88 -14.36
C THR A 55 -3.93 6.55 -13.29
N LEU A 56 -4.39 5.91 -12.23
CA LEU A 56 -3.62 5.49 -11.08
C LEU A 56 -3.38 3.97 -11.13
N LEU A 57 -2.15 3.57 -10.84
CA LEU A 57 -1.76 2.18 -10.61
C LEU A 57 -1.42 2.01 -9.13
N ILE A 58 -2.19 1.18 -8.43
CA ILE A 58 -2.14 1.10 -6.97
C ILE A 58 -1.80 -0.33 -6.56
N GLU A 59 -0.64 -0.50 -5.93
CA GLU A 59 -0.29 -1.73 -5.23
C GLU A 59 -0.44 -1.51 -3.73
N ALA A 60 -1.19 -2.39 -3.07
CA ALA A 60 -1.48 -2.34 -1.65
C ALA A 60 -0.66 -3.38 -0.88
N GLN A 61 -0.24 -3.04 0.33
CA GLN A 61 0.26 -3.99 1.32
C GLN A 61 -0.46 -3.80 2.64
N GLY A 62 -0.53 -4.86 3.45
CA GLY A 62 -0.96 -4.80 4.84
C GLY A 62 0.24 -4.96 5.79
N ASN A 63 0.05 -4.67 7.08
CA ASN A 63 1.01 -5.06 8.12
C ASN A 63 0.73 -6.47 8.69
N HIS A 64 -0.25 -7.16 8.12
CA HIS A 64 -0.73 -8.47 8.53
C HIS A 64 -1.16 -9.32 7.32
N ALA A 65 -1.08 -10.65 7.47
CA ALA A 65 -1.49 -11.59 6.44
C ALA A 65 -2.97 -11.96 6.61
N GLU A 66 -3.69 -12.15 5.50
CA GLU A 66 -5.15 -12.38 5.47
C GLU A 66 -5.68 -13.50 6.38
N HIS A 67 -4.84 -14.49 6.71
CA HIS A 67 -5.25 -15.70 7.42
C HIS A 67 -4.55 -15.90 8.77
N HIS A 68 -3.86 -14.88 9.27
CA HIS A 68 -3.28 -14.94 10.61
C HIS A 68 -4.29 -14.45 11.67
N GLU A 69 -4.00 -14.74 12.92
CA GLU A 69 -4.71 -14.12 14.06
C GLU A 69 -4.44 -12.61 14.06
N LYS A 70 -5.44 -11.79 14.39
CA LYS A 70 -5.36 -10.32 14.30
C LYS A 70 -4.18 -9.70 15.05
N GLU A 71 -3.64 -10.40 16.04
CA GLU A 71 -2.50 -9.95 16.83
C GLU A 71 -1.15 -10.30 16.19
N THR A 72 -1.13 -11.15 15.16
CA THR A 72 0.09 -11.57 14.48
C THR A 72 0.42 -10.65 13.32
N VAL A 73 1.48 -9.84 13.45
CA VAL A 73 1.91 -8.86 12.44
C VAL A 73 3.20 -9.29 11.75
N PHE A 74 3.48 -8.68 10.60
CA PHE A 74 4.75 -8.87 9.90
C PHE A 74 5.93 -8.29 10.69
N THR A 75 7.07 -8.98 10.67
CA THR A 75 8.34 -8.44 11.20
C THR A 75 8.88 -7.31 10.33
N GLY A 76 9.87 -6.55 10.82
CA GLY A 76 10.55 -5.52 10.02
C GLY A 76 11.08 -6.07 8.69
N SER A 77 11.77 -7.21 8.72
CA SER A 77 12.28 -7.87 7.50
C SER A 77 11.19 -8.32 6.53
N GLN A 78 10.01 -8.68 7.02
CA GLN A 78 8.86 -8.99 6.17
C GLN A 78 8.29 -7.72 5.54
N LEU A 79 8.11 -6.64 6.32
CA LEU A 79 7.69 -5.35 5.79
C LEU A 79 8.68 -4.84 4.72
N ASP A 80 9.99 -4.98 4.94
CA ASP A 80 11.04 -4.52 4.01
C ASP A 80 10.92 -5.27 2.68
N LYS A 81 10.77 -6.59 2.76
CA LYS A 81 10.54 -7.44 1.60
C LYS A 81 9.25 -7.05 0.87
N HIS A 82 8.15 -6.84 1.60
CA HIS A 82 6.85 -6.49 1.01
C HIS A 82 6.89 -5.13 0.31
N MET A 83 7.49 -4.12 0.93
CA MET A 83 7.67 -2.79 0.35
C MET A 83 8.57 -2.85 -0.90
N SER A 84 9.69 -3.60 -0.85
CA SER A 84 10.57 -3.77 -2.00
C SER A 84 9.84 -4.45 -3.18
N CYS A 85 9.05 -5.49 -2.89
CA CYS A 85 8.23 -6.15 -3.91
C CYS A 85 7.15 -5.23 -4.48
N GLN A 86 6.49 -4.43 -3.62
CA GLN A 86 5.48 -3.45 -4.02
C GLN A 86 6.03 -2.43 -5.01
N LEU A 87 7.18 -1.82 -4.70
CA LEU A 87 7.83 -0.85 -5.60
C LEU A 87 8.23 -1.49 -6.94
N ILE A 88 8.84 -2.68 -6.92
CA ILE A 88 9.24 -3.38 -8.15
C ILE A 88 8.02 -3.67 -9.05
N LYS A 89 6.88 -4.06 -8.47
CA LYS A 89 5.64 -4.31 -9.23
C LYS A 89 5.10 -3.05 -9.90
N LEU A 90 5.11 -1.93 -9.18
CA LEU A 90 4.70 -0.63 -9.72
C LEU A 90 5.59 -0.22 -10.89
N LEU A 91 6.91 -0.25 -10.70
CA LEU A 91 7.88 0.12 -11.75
C LEU A 91 7.77 -0.78 -12.99
N LYS A 92 7.62 -2.10 -12.83
CA LYS A 92 7.41 -3.03 -13.96
C LYS A 92 6.17 -2.72 -14.79
N ASN A 93 5.14 -2.13 -14.17
CA ASN A 93 3.92 -1.76 -14.86
C ASN A 93 3.98 -0.35 -15.44
N TYR A 94 4.73 0.55 -14.79
CA TYR A 94 5.08 1.85 -15.35
C TYR A 94 5.81 1.71 -16.69
N GLU A 95 6.80 0.82 -16.76
CA GLU A 95 7.54 0.53 -17.99
C GLU A 95 6.63 0.09 -19.15
N LYS A 96 5.53 -0.62 -18.84
CA LYS A 96 4.54 -1.03 -19.85
C LYS A 96 3.62 0.13 -20.26
N ASN A 97 3.43 1.12 -19.40
CA ASN A 97 2.49 2.21 -19.61
C ASN A 97 2.86 3.45 -18.77
N PRO A 98 3.78 4.30 -19.26
CA PRO A 98 4.40 5.36 -18.47
C PRO A 98 3.49 6.58 -18.21
N ALA A 99 2.30 6.63 -18.79
CA ALA A 99 1.36 7.74 -18.60
C ALA A 99 0.57 7.67 -17.27
N LYS A 100 0.92 6.73 -16.37
CA LYS A 100 0.14 6.41 -15.17
C LYS A 100 0.88 6.80 -13.91
N THR A 101 0.15 7.38 -12.96
CA THR A 101 0.68 7.69 -11.63
C THR A 101 0.79 6.41 -10.82
N LEU A 102 1.94 6.23 -10.17
CA LEU A 102 2.21 5.08 -9.31
C LEU A 102 1.80 5.40 -7.89
N VAL A 103 1.08 4.48 -7.25
CA VAL A 103 0.56 4.65 -5.91
C VAL A 103 0.91 3.43 -5.05
N MET A 104 1.56 3.70 -3.91
CA MET A 104 1.79 2.71 -2.86
C MET A 104 0.76 2.91 -1.75
N ALA A 105 -0.13 1.95 -1.54
CA ALA A 105 -1.12 2.01 -0.46
C ALA A 105 -0.71 1.11 0.71
N ASN A 106 -0.52 1.71 1.90
CA ASN A 106 -0.05 1.03 3.09
C ASN A 106 -0.78 1.52 4.36
N PRO A 107 -0.84 0.70 5.42
CA PRO A 107 -1.30 1.13 6.73
C PRO A 107 -0.43 2.26 7.28
N ASP A 108 -1.05 3.28 7.86
CA ASP A 108 -0.38 4.39 8.52
C ASP A 108 0.16 3.98 9.90
N THR A 109 1.20 3.14 9.90
CA THR A 109 1.87 2.69 11.12
C THR A 109 3.26 3.32 11.21
N PRO A 110 3.76 3.61 12.43
CA PRO A 110 5.10 4.17 12.60
C PRO A 110 6.21 3.34 11.96
N ARG A 111 6.07 2.00 11.98
CA ARG A 111 7.03 1.08 11.40
C ARG A 111 7.11 1.22 9.89
N ILE A 112 5.97 1.27 9.20
CA ILE A 112 5.94 1.43 7.74
C ILE A 112 6.36 2.86 7.35
N ARG A 113 5.85 3.89 8.03
CA ARG A 113 6.25 5.30 7.80
C ARG A 113 7.76 5.47 7.88
N LYS A 114 8.41 4.93 8.92
CA LYS A 114 9.86 5.00 9.10
C LYS A 114 10.64 4.35 7.95
N MET A 115 10.14 3.24 7.42
CA MET A 115 10.78 2.57 6.28
C MET A 115 10.67 3.38 5.00
N THR A 116 9.51 3.98 4.74
CA THR A 116 9.28 4.85 3.59
C THR A 116 10.08 6.15 3.70
N GLU A 117 10.22 6.72 4.89
CA GLU A 117 11.01 7.96 5.10
C GLU A 117 12.46 7.82 4.63
N ASN A 118 13.08 6.64 4.86
CA ASN A 118 14.45 6.37 4.44
C ASN A 118 14.66 6.42 2.91
N ILE A 119 13.59 6.27 2.14
CA ILE A 119 13.60 6.28 0.66
C ILE A 119 12.71 7.38 0.08
N LYS A 120 12.24 8.31 0.90
CA LYS A 120 11.23 9.32 0.52
C LYS A 120 11.65 10.12 -0.70
N GLN A 121 12.86 10.67 -0.70
CA GLN A 121 13.37 11.46 -1.83
C GLN A 121 13.36 10.66 -3.13
N ALA A 122 13.75 9.39 -3.09
CA ALA A 122 13.75 8.54 -4.28
C ALA A 122 12.32 8.24 -4.77
N LEU A 123 11.36 8.08 -3.85
CA LEU A 123 9.95 7.91 -4.21
C LEU A 123 9.37 9.19 -4.83
N ASP A 124 9.75 10.37 -4.31
CA ASP A 124 9.34 11.67 -4.85
C ASP A 124 9.89 11.90 -6.26
N ASP A 125 11.18 11.62 -6.47
CA ASP A 125 11.83 11.75 -7.77
C ASP A 125 11.21 10.82 -8.83
N LEU A 126 10.68 9.67 -8.40
CA LEU A 126 9.95 8.72 -9.24
C LEU A 126 8.46 9.06 -9.41
N GLY A 127 7.95 10.10 -8.74
CA GLY A 127 6.54 10.48 -8.77
C GLY A 127 5.61 9.43 -8.16
N VAL A 128 6.10 8.65 -7.19
CA VAL A 128 5.31 7.62 -6.50
C VAL A 128 4.54 8.25 -5.35
N VAL A 129 3.22 8.30 -5.50
CA VAL A 129 2.30 8.78 -4.46
C VAL A 129 2.13 7.70 -3.39
N ARG A 130 2.13 8.09 -2.12
CA ARG A 130 1.90 7.19 -0.98
C ARG A 130 0.52 7.44 -0.42
N PHE A 131 -0.27 6.39 -0.31
CA PHE A 131 -1.56 6.38 0.38
C PHE A 131 -1.38 5.72 1.74
N TRP A 132 -1.70 6.48 2.77
CA TRP A 132 -1.64 6.10 4.17
C TRP A 132 -3.04 5.82 4.68
N VAL A 133 -3.36 4.55 4.85
CA VAL A 133 -4.66 4.10 5.35
C VAL A 133 -4.65 4.10 6.88
N LYS A 134 -5.47 4.96 7.46
CA LYS A 134 -5.64 5.09 8.91
C LYS A 134 -6.58 4.01 9.46
N ALA A 135 -6.60 3.86 10.78
CA ALA A 135 -7.42 2.85 11.47
C ALA A 135 -8.93 2.95 11.16
N ASP A 136 -9.44 4.16 10.88
CA ASP A 136 -10.84 4.40 10.52
C ASP A 136 -11.14 4.17 9.02
N GLY A 137 -10.13 3.79 8.23
CA GLY A 137 -10.19 3.63 6.79
C GLY A 137 -10.16 4.96 6.01
N SER A 138 -9.88 6.09 6.67
CA SER A 138 -9.55 7.33 5.98
C SER A 138 -8.16 7.23 5.35
N ILE A 139 -7.94 8.03 4.30
CA ILE A 139 -6.69 8.03 3.54
C ILE A 139 -6.08 9.41 3.57
N GLU A 140 -4.81 9.45 3.95
CA GLU A 140 -3.92 10.58 3.74
C GLU A 140 -2.97 10.24 2.60
N TRP A 141 -2.73 11.16 1.69
CA TRP A 141 -1.83 10.94 0.57
C TRP A 141 -0.76 12.01 0.47
N GLU A 142 0.45 11.60 0.09
CA GLU A 142 1.62 12.46 -0.11
C GLU A 142 2.49 11.99 -1.26
#